data_AF-A0A1E4LHW6-F1
#
_entry.id   AF-A0A1E4LHW6-F1
#
_cell.length_a   1.000
_cell.length_b   1.000
_cell.length_c   1.000
_cell.angle_alpha   90.00
_cell.angle_beta   90.00
_cell.angle_gamma   90.00
#
_symmetry.space_group_name_H-M   'P 1'
#
loop_
_entity.id
_entity.type
_entity.pdbx_description
1 polymer ?
#
loop_
_entity_poly.entity_id
_entity_poly.type
_entity_poly.pdbx_seq_one_letter_code
_entity_poly.pdbx_strand_id
1 'polypeptide(L)'
;MDIPVTIASGTAFDADLGETGVMTIVFTTQANITYKTGTALYFHAVITEGANSQTVCFELTGGANPYVAGEKSFTIANTKDFTDAATATGKVYYTAA
;
A
#
# COMPACT_ATOMS: atom_id res chain seq x y z
N MET A 1 -16.24 -7.45 -6.06
CA MET A 1 -16.73 -6.11 -5.73
C MET A 1 -15.52 -5.29 -5.33
N ASP A 2 -15.29 -4.15 -5.99
CA ASP A 2 -14.12 -3.30 -5.76
C ASP A 2 -14.27 -2.49 -4.47
N ILE A 3 -13.24 -2.48 -3.61
CA ILE A 3 -13.15 -1.60 -2.44
C ILE A 3 -12.14 -0.50 -2.74
N PRO A 4 -12.57 0.77 -2.88
CA PRO A 4 -11.64 1.88 -3.03
C PRO A 4 -10.86 2.12 -1.73
N VAL A 5 -9.55 2.32 -1.83
CA VAL A 5 -8.69 2.77 -0.72
C VAL A 5 -8.41 4.26 -0.92
N THR A 6 -8.43 5.04 0.17
CA THR A 6 -8.12 6.47 0.16
C THR A 6 -6.99 6.72 1.16
N ILE A 7 -5.86 7.28 0.69
CA ILE A 7 -4.82 7.80 1.59
C ILE A 7 -5.23 9.23 1.95
N ALA A 8 -5.60 9.45 3.22
CA ALA A 8 -6.14 10.73 3.69
C ALA A 8 -5.10 11.86 3.75
N SER A 9 -3.81 11.51 3.86
CA SER A 9 -2.68 12.44 3.78
C SER A 9 -1.37 11.66 3.62
N GLY A 10 -0.51 12.04 2.69
CA GLY A 10 0.90 11.67 2.75
C GLY A 10 1.63 12.52 3.79
N THR A 11 2.57 11.94 4.54
CA THR A 11 3.46 12.71 5.42
C THR A 11 4.53 13.39 4.56
N ALA A 12 4.75 14.69 4.74
CA ALA A 12 5.85 15.40 4.08
C ALA A 12 7.20 14.77 4.46
N PHE A 13 8.16 14.83 3.54
CA PHE A 13 9.49 14.26 3.71
C PHE A 13 10.21 14.88 4.93
N ASP A 14 10.80 14.04 5.78
CA ASP A 14 11.66 14.49 6.88
C ASP A 14 13.10 14.65 6.36
N ALA A 15 13.54 15.90 6.24
CA ALA A 15 14.87 16.24 5.75
C ALA A 15 16.01 15.76 6.67
N ASP A 16 15.72 15.37 7.91
CA ASP A 16 16.71 14.93 8.90
C ASP A 16 17.20 13.49 8.67
N LEU A 17 16.54 12.70 7.79
CA LEU A 17 16.88 11.28 7.55
C LEU A 17 17.82 11.04 6.34
N GLY A 18 18.28 12.09 5.68
CA GLY A 18 19.22 12.00 4.54
C GLY A 18 18.57 11.56 3.23
N GLU A 19 19.14 12.00 2.11
CA GLU A 19 18.64 11.89 0.73
C GLU A 19 18.60 10.45 0.13
N THR A 20 18.40 9.42 0.95
CA THR A 20 18.08 8.05 0.51
C THR A 20 16.66 7.74 0.94
N GLY A 21 15.72 8.42 0.28
CA GLY A 21 14.34 8.58 0.71
C GLY A 21 13.56 7.29 0.88
N VAL A 22 13.06 7.08 2.09
CA VAL A 22 12.19 5.98 2.44
C VAL A 22 10.76 6.52 2.54
N MET A 23 9.78 5.82 1.95
CA MET A 23 8.36 6.17 2.01
C MET A 23 7.58 5.13 2.79
N THR A 24 6.57 5.57 3.52
CA THR A 24 5.59 4.69 4.16
C THR A 24 4.28 4.76 3.37
N ILE A 25 3.78 3.58 3.00
CA ILE A 25 2.50 3.42 2.30
C ILE A 25 1.54 2.73 3.25
N VAL A 26 0.39 3.37 3.47
CA VAL A 26 -0.69 2.85 4.30
C VAL A 26 -1.80 2.33 3.40
N PHE A 27 -2.06 1.02 3.46
CA PHE A 27 -3.22 0.39 2.84
C PHE A 27 -4.35 0.30 3.86
N THR A 28 -5.50 0.89 3.55
CA THR A 28 -6.69 0.84 4.42
C THR A 28 -7.76 -0.01 3.76
N THR A 29 -8.02 -1.20 4.31
CA THR A 29 -9.15 -2.04 3.87
C THR A 29 -10.40 -1.67 4.66
N GLN A 30 -11.49 -1.32 3.96
CA GLN A 30 -12.73 -0.87 4.61
C GLN A 30 -13.62 -2.03 5.12
N ALA A 31 -13.33 -3.26 4.70
CA ALA A 31 -14.07 -4.45 5.10
C ALA A 31 -13.13 -5.64 5.28
N ASN A 32 -13.59 -6.62 6.06
CA ASN A 32 -12.88 -7.88 6.22
C ASN A 32 -12.84 -8.61 4.86
N ILE A 33 -11.70 -9.25 4.57
CA ILE A 33 -11.48 -10.02 3.34
C ILE A 33 -11.39 -11.49 3.72
N THR A 34 -12.37 -12.28 3.29
CA THR A 34 -12.32 -13.74 3.39
C THR A 34 -11.64 -14.30 2.15
N TYR A 35 -10.63 -15.14 2.33
CA TYR A 35 -9.81 -15.69 1.25
C TYR A 35 -9.45 -17.16 1.51
N LYS A 36 -9.03 -17.88 0.47
CA LYS A 36 -8.69 -19.31 0.56
C LYS A 36 -7.50 -19.52 1.50
N THR A 37 -7.69 -20.33 2.53
CA THR A 37 -6.62 -20.70 3.47
C THR A 37 -5.41 -21.29 2.72
N GLY A 38 -4.20 -20.88 3.11
CA GLY A 38 -2.96 -21.31 2.46
C GLY A 38 -2.61 -20.57 1.17
N THR A 39 -3.42 -19.58 0.75
CA THR A 39 -3.06 -18.65 -0.33
C THR A 39 -2.58 -17.31 0.22
N ALA A 40 -1.91 -16.52 -0.62
CA ALA A 40 -1.44 -15.19 -0.27
C ALA A 40 -2.46 -14.08 -0.61
N LEU A 41 -2.38 -12.95 0.10
CA LEU A 41 -2.93 -11.68 -0.33
C LEU A 41 -1.84 -10.80 -0.93
N TYR A 42 -2.15 -10.08 -1.99
CA TYR A 42 -1.25 -9.13 -2.65
C TYR A 42 -1.79 -7.71 -2.54
N PHE A 43 -1.06 -6.86 -1.81
CA PHE A 43 -1.35 -5.44 -1.69
C PHE A 43 -0.61 -4.68 -2.78
N HIS A 44 -1.34 -4.24 -3.80
CA HIS A 44 -0.79 -3.54 -4.95
C HIS A 44 -1.17 -2.05 -4.88
N ALA A 45 -0.20 -1.16 -5.09
CA ALA A 45 -0.43 0.26 -5.20
C ALA A 45 0.38 0.91 -6.33
N VAL A 46 -0.19 1.94 -6.93
CA VAL A 46 0.48 2.87 -7.84
C VAL A 46 0.47 4.24 -7.17
N ILE A 47 1.65 4.79 -6.94
CA ILE A 47 1.90 6.08 -6.31
C ILE A 47 2.27 7.06 -7.41
N THR A 48 1.71 8.26 -7.40
CA THR A 48 1.89 9.26 -8.45
C THR A 48 2.09 10.65 -7.86
N GLU A 49 3.16 11.32 -8.32
CA GLU A 49 3.46 12.72 -8.07
C GLU A 49 3.70 13.40 -9.43
N GLY A 50 2.78 14.26 -9.85
CA GLY A 50 2.85 14.87 -11.19
C GLY A 50 2.91 13.81 -12.30
N ALA A 51 4.00 13.79 -13.06
CA ALA A 51 4.26 12.82 -14.12
C ALA A 51 5.02 11.56 -13.66
N ASN A 52 5.56 11.57 -12.44
CA ASN A 52 6.33 10.45 -11.89
C ASN A 52 5.39 9.42 -11.27
N SER A 53 5.67 8.13 -11.49
CA SER A 53 4.88 7.04 -10.90
C SER A 53 5.74 5.87 -10.44
N GLN A 54 5.40 5.33 -9.27
CA GLN A 54 6.03 4.17 -8.66
C GLN A 54 4.96 3.12 -8.33
N THR A 55 5.15 1.91 -8.83
CA THR A 55 4.29 0.76 -8.52
C THR A 55 4.94 -0.12 -7.47
N VAL A 56 4.15 -0.58 -6.51
CA VAL A 56 4.59 -1.54 -5.49
C VAL A 56 3.59 -2.66 -5.28
N CYS A 57 4.11 -3.82 -4.86
CA CYS A 57 3.32 -4.99 -4.52
C CYS A 57 3.92 -5.65 -3.28
N PHE A 58 3.09 -5.94 -2.29
CA PHE A 58 3.48 -6.67 -1.08
C PHE A 58 2.66 -7.95 -0.96
N GLU A 59 3.34 -9.05 -0.67
CA GLU A 59 2.71 -10.34 -0.42
C GLU A 59 2.53 -10.55 1.09
N LEU A 60 1.35 -11.01 1.49
CA LEU A 60 1.08 -11.55 2.82
C LEU A 60 0.69 -13.03 2.70
N THR A 61 1.65 -13.92 2.94
CA THR A 61 1.43 -15.37 2.95
C THR A 61 1.00 -15.83 4.34
N GLY A 62 0.05 -16.78 4.42
CA GLY A 62 -0.29 -17.44 5.69
C GLY A 62 -0.92 -16.55 6.76
N GLY A 63 -1.48 -15.39 6.38
CA GLY A 63 -2.17 -14.49 7.29
C GLY A 63 -3.41 -15.11 7.95
N ALA A 64 -3.97 -14.40 8.93
CA ALA A 64 -5.25 -14.76 9.53
C ALA A 64 -6.39 -14.66 8.49
N ASN A 65 -7.27 -15.66 8.47
CA ASN A 65 -8.47 -15.70 7.64
C ASN A 65 -9.73 -15.63 8.54
N PRO A 66 -10.59 -14.60 8.41
CA PRO A 66 -10.52 -13.51 7.44
C PRO A 66 -9.42 -12.49 7.78
N TYR A 67 -8.92 -11.79 6.75
CA TYR A 67 -8.09 -10.59 6.95
C TYR A 67 -9.00 -9.47 7.45
N VAL A 68 -8.70 -8.92 8.62
CA VAL A 68 -9.54 -7.92 9.29
C VAL A 68 -9.40 -6.56 8.60
N ALA A 69 -10.49 -5.81 8.51
CA ALA A 69 -10.50 -4.42 8.06
C ALA A 69 -9.54 -3.57 8.91
N GLY A 70 -8.84 -2.63 8.28
CA GLY A 70 -7.94 -1.72 8.98
C GLY A 70 -6.74 -1.31 8.14
N GLU A 71 -5.76 -0.73 8.83
CA GLU A 71 -4.56 -0.18 8.21
C GLU A 71 -3.41 -1.18 8.23
N LYS A 72 -2.69 -1.23 7.11
CA LYS A 72 -1.43 -1.95 6.98
C LYS A 72 -0.39 -1.04 6.34
N SER A 73 0.67 -0.79 7.09
CA SER A 73 1.78 0.03 6.61
C SER A 73 2.91 -0.82 6.04
N PHE A 74 3.47 -0.36 4.93
CA PHE A 74 4.70 -0.91 4.35
C PHE A 74 5.68 0.22 4.06
N THR A 75 6.95 -0.07 4.24
CA THR A 75 8.04 0.88 4.03
C THR A 75 8.81 0.49 2.78
N ILE A 76 9.06 1.46 1.90
CA ILE A 76 9.74 1.24 0.62
C ILE A 76 10.78 2.33 0.34
N ALA A 77 11.71 2.04 -0.56
CA ALA A 77 12.55 3.07 -1.15
C ALA A 77 11.72 3.97 -2.10
N ASN A 78 11.95 5.28 -2.02
CA ASN A 78 11.56 6.26 -3.01
C ASN A 78 12.51 6.12 -4.21
N THR A 79 12.07 5.44 -5.27
CA THR A 79 12.89 5.19 -6.46
C THR A 79 12.54 6.13 -7.62
N LYS A 80 11.63 7.06 -7.37
CA LYS A 80 11.10 8.02 -8.34
C LYS A 80 11.30 9.47 -7.89
N ASP A 81 12.13 9.65 -6.86
CA ASP A 81 12.53 10.95 -6.33
C ASP A 81 11.32 11.85 -6.07
N PHE A 82 10.24 11.28 -5.50
CA PHE A 82 9.10 12.06 -5.04
C PHE A 82 9.55 13.08 -3.99
N THR A 83 9.19 14.34 -4.19
CA THR A 83 9.60 15.47 -3.33
C THR A 83 8.42 16.23 -2.72
N ASP A 84 7.21 15.93 -3.16
CA ASP A 84 5.96 16.58 -2.81
C ASP A 84 4.92 15.55 -2.33
N ALA A 85 3.68 16.01 -2.10
CA ALA A 85 2.57 15.14 -1.76
C ALA A 85 2.19 14.23 -2.95
N ALA A 86 2.48 12.94 -2.84
CA ALA A 86 2.05 11.94 -3.80
C ALA A 86 0.64 11.40 -3.49
N THR A 87 -0.09 11.02 -4.54
CA THR A 87 -1.36 10.29 -4.41
C THR A 87 -1.12 8.81 -4.68
N ALA A 88 -1.95 7.92 -4.11
CA ALA A 88 -1.87 6.50 -4.44
C ALA A 88 -3.24 5.89 -4.72
N THR A 89 -3.25 4.94 -5.65
CA THR A 89 -4.40 4.08 -5.93
C THR A 89 -3.97 2.63 -5.75
N GLY A 90 -4.81 1.80 -5.14
CA GLY A 90 -4.41 0.43 -4.82
C GLY A 90 -5.54 -0.57 -4.83
N LYS A 91 -5.17 -1.86 -4.86
CA LYS A 91 -6.06 -3.02 -4.86
C LYS A 91 -5.44 -4.14 -4.04
N VAL A 92 -6.28 -4.92 -3.38
CA VAL A 92 -5.88 -6.19 -2.75
C VAL A 92 -6.34 -7.34 -3.63
N TYR A 93 -5.40 -8.16 -4.10
CA TYR A 93 -5.69 -9.38 -4.86
C TYR A 93 -5.59 -10.59 -3.94
N TYR A 94 -6.55 -11.50 -4.05
CA TYR A 94 -6.61 -12.71 -3.23
C TYR A 94 -7.35 -13.81 -3.99
N THR A 95 -7.14 -15.07 -3.58
CA THR A 95 -7.98 -16.18 -4.04
C THR A 95 -9.19 -16.27 -3.12
N ALA A 96 -10.41 -16.19 -3.65
CA ALA A 96 -11.63 -16.30 -2.85
C ALA A 96 -11.73 -17.67 -2.15
N ALA A 97 -12.30 -17.68 -0.94
CA ALA A 97 -12.60 -18.91 -0.17
C ALA A 97 -13.76 -19.69 -0.77
#